data_AF-H8ZC00-F1
#
_entry.id   AF-H8ZC00-F1
#
_cell.length_a   1.000
_cell.length_b   1.000
_cell.length_c   1.000
_cell.angle_alpha   90.00
_cell.angle_beta   90.00
_cell.angle_gamma   90.00
#
_symmetry.space_group_name_H-M   'P 1'
#
loop_
_entity.id
_entity.type
_entity.pdbx_description
1 polymer ?
#
loop_
_entity_poly.entity_id
_entity_poly.type
_entity_poly.pdbx_seq_one_letter_code
_entity_poly.pdbx_strand_id
1 'polypeptide(L)'
;MAFPGESKYMPHIIRPYVNSTATCIVEFIAYGHVLLRIIAIDGIKSIEVSAVLHREDALYGIKDDAKLSELFSPGDTVHGRVLSLGKKGNVVISTADASHGVVKAKDFETLEDVRMTKNKFIHNGKELNRKAAIL
;
A
#
# COMPACT_ATOMS: atom_id res chain seq x y z
N MET A 1 -7.83 45.82 0.73
CA MET A 1 -7.40 45.47 -0.63
C MET A 1 -6.82 44.08 -0.58
N ALA A 2 -7.45 43.10 -1.23
CA ALA A 2 -6.94 41.74 -1.35
C ALA A 2 -6.20 41.60 -2.69
N PHE A 3 -5.01 41.01 -2.68
CA PHE A 3 -4.21 40.81 -3.89
C PHE A 3 -4.86 39.73 -4.78
N PRO A 4 -4.96 39.95 -6.11
CA PRO A 4 -5.47 38.95 -7.03
C PRO A 4 -4.34 37.96 -7.34
N GLY A 5 -4.45 36.70 -6.89
CA GLY A 5 -3.47 35.69 -7.27
C GLY A 5 -3.34 34.46 -6.37
N GLU A 6 -3.89 34.48 -5.15
CA GLU A 6 -3.95 33.25 -4.35
C GLU A 6 -5.11 32.37 -4.83
N SER A 7 -4.86 31.64 -5.93
CA SER A 7 -5.51 30.35 -6.15
C SER A 7 -5.29 29.54 -4.88
N LYS A 8 -6.26 29.55 -3.97
CA LYS A 8 -6.31 28.63 -2.84
C LYS A 8 -6.13 27.24 -3.43
N TYR A 9 -4.96 26.65 -3.24
CA TYR A 9 -4.70 25.25 -3.53
C TYR A 9 -5.68 24.47 -2.66
N MET A 10 -6.88 24.18 -3.17
CA MET A 10 -7.78 23.24 -2.53
C MET A 10 -7.23 21.87 -2.91
N PRO A 11 -6.60 21.14 -1.97
CA PRO A 11 -6.16 19.78 -2.27
C PRO A 11 -7.38 19.02 -2.79
N HIS A 12 -7.31 18.56 -4.03
CA HIS A 12 -8.34 17.73 -4.62
C HIS A 12 -8.30 16.40 -3.87
N ILE A 13 -9.17 16.25 -2.88
CA ILE A 13 -9.26 15.03 -2.10
C ILE A 13 -10.16 14.08 -2.88
N ILE A 14 -9.63 12.91 -3.21
CA ILE A 14 -10.35 11.89 -3.96
C ILE A 14 -10.83 10.80 -2.99
N ARG A 15 -12.01 10.23 -3.27
CA ARG A 15 -12.50 9.02 -2.60
C ARG A 15 -12.09 7.78 -3.40
N PRO A 16 -11.81 6.65 -2.75
CA PRO A 16 -11.55 5.40 -3.46
C PRO A 16 -12.71 5.04 -4.40
N TYR A 17 -12.37 4.54 -5.59
CA TYR A 17 -13.33 4.02 -6.57
C TYR A 17 -12.80 2.72 -7.15
N VAL A 18 -13.69 1.87 -7.66
CA VAL A 18 -13.31 0.54 -8.17
C VAL A 18 -12.35 0.69 -9.34
N ASN A 19 -11.35 -0.18 -9.40
CA ASN A 19 -10.26 -0.23 -10.37
C ASN A 19 -9.19 0.86 -10.27
N SER A 20 -9.29 1.81 -9.34
CA SER A 20 -8.24 2.80 -9.11
C SER A 20 -7.01 2.17 -8.45
N THR A 21 -5.86 2.82 -8.58
CA THR A 21 -4.63 2.43 -7.90
C THR A 21 -4.58 3.13 -6.55
N ALA A 22 -4.56 2.37 -5.46
CA ALA A 22 -4.44 2.88 -4.11
C ALA A 22 -3.00 2.78 -3.62
N THR A 23 -2.52 3.86 -3.02
CA THR A 23 -1.33 3.85 -2.18
C THR A 23 -1.77 3.74 -0.73
N CYS A 24 -1.30 2.69 -0.06
CA CYS A 24 -1.72 2.30 1.27
C CYS A 24 -0.53 2.19 2.23
N ILE A 25 -0.76 2.40 3.51
CA ILE A 25 0.17 2.06 4.59
C ILE A 25 -0.35 0.81 5.29
N VAL A 26 0.52 -0.17 5.54
CA VAL A 26 0.19 -1.35 6.35
C VAL A 26 0.06 -0.94 7.81
N GLU A 27 -1.10 -1.20 8.41
CA GLU A 27 -1.35 -0.89 9.82
C GLU A 27 -1.19 -2.14 10.69
N PHE A 28 -1.76 -3.27 10.24
CA PHE A 28 -1.77 -4.50 11.00
C PHE A 28 -1.84 -5.73 10.09
N ILE A 29 -1.25 -6.84 10.53
CA ILE A 29 -1.24 -8.10 9.78
C ILE A 29 -1.93 -9.16 10.63
N ALA A 30 -3.04 -9.68 10.11
CA ALA A 30 -3.72 -10.85 10.65
C ALA A 30 -3.35 -12.11 9.85
N TYR A 31 -3.77 -13.28 10.34
CA TYR A 31 -3.42 -14.56 9.73
C TYR A 31 -3.84 -14.68 8.25
N GLY A 32 -5.03 -14.18 7.91
CA GLY A 32 -5.61 -14.30 6.56
C GLY A 32 -5.74 -12.99 5.78
N HIS A 33 -5.40 -11.84 6.38
CA HIS A 33 -5.54 -10.55 5.73
C HIS A 33 -4.60 -9.50 6.34
N VAL A 34 -4.34 -8.45 5.57
CA VAL A 34 -3.60 -7.26 6.00
C VAL A 34 -4.58 -6.10 6.08
N LEU A 35 -4.57 -5.39 7.20
CA LEU A 35 -5.26 -4.12 7.36
C LEU A 35 -4.36 -2.98 6.91
N LEU A 36 -4.93 -2.13 6.09
CA LEU A 36 -4.27 -1.08 5.34
C LEU A 36 -5.01 0.23 5.58
N ARG A 37 -4.31 1.36 5.46
CA ARG A 37 -4.91 2.69 5.38
C ARG A 37 -4.54 3.35 4.06
N ILE A 38 -5.56 3.71 3.28
CA ILE A 38 -5.38 4.42 2.02
C ILE A 38 -4.97 5.86 2.31
N ILE A 39 -3.88 6.30 1.67
CA ILE A 39 -3.38 7.68 1.77
C ILE A 39 -3.47 8.43 0.43
N ALA A 40 -3.48 7.71 -0.69
CA ALA A 40 -3.64 8.28 -2.02
C ALA A 40 -4.36 7.33 -2.98
N ILE A 41 -5.04 7.90 -3.97
CA ILE A 41 -5.69 7.23 -5.08
C ILE A 41 -5.16 7.85 -6.37
N ASP A 42 -4.61 7.04 -7.27
CA ASP A 42 -3.99 7.44 -8.54
C ASP A 42 -2.94 8.55 -8.37
N GLY A 43 -2.18 8.49 -7.28
CA GLY A 43 -1.17 9.50 -6.93
C GLY A 43 -1.73 10.79 -6.33
N ILE A 44 -3.05 10.92 -6.18
CA ILE A 44 -3.71 12.09 -5.59
C ILE A 44 -4.10 11.78 -4.15
N LYS A 45 -3.91 12.75 -3.25
CA LYS A 45 -4.22 12.59 -1.82
C LYS A 45 -5.69 12.17 -1.62
N SER A 46 -5.88 11.12 -0.84
CA SER A 46 -7.20 10.59 -0.50
C SER A 46 -7.65 11.04 0.89
N ILE A 47 -8.94 10.93 1.16
CA ILE A 47 -9.40 10.79 2.55
C ILE A 47 -8.79 9.52 3.15
N GLU A 48 -8.48 9.55 4.46
CA GLU A 48 -8.04 8.35 5.16
C GLU A 48 -9.19 7.35 5.23
N VAL A 49 -8.99 6.18 4.61
CA VAL A 49 -9.99 5.11 4.54
C VAL A 49 -9.32 3.78 4.86
N SER A 50 -9.97 2.99 5.70
CA SER A 50 -9.53 1.64 6.03
C SER A 50 -9.70 0.71 4.83
N ALA A 51 -8.71 -0.14 4.62
CA ALA A 51 -8.65 -1.09 3.54
C ALA A 51 -8.21 -2.46 4.06
N VAL A 52 -8.57 -3.49 3.31
CA VAL A 52 -8.20 -4.88 3.59
C VAL A 52 -7.62 -5.50 2.34
N LEU A 53 -6.52 -6.22 2.50
CA LEU A 53 -5.93 -7.09 1.49
C LEU A 53 -6.05 -8.52 2.01
N HIS A 54 -6.88 -9.34 1.39
CA HIS A 54 -6.96 -10.76 1.74
C HIS A 54 -5.76 -11.52 1.20
N ARG A 55 -5.50 -12.69 1.79
CA ARG A 55 -4.42 -13.58 1.36
C ARG A 55 -4.54 -13.91 -0.13
N GLU A 56 -5.72 -14.31 -0.57
CA GLU A 56 -6.05 -14.65 -1.95
C GLU A 56 -5.83 -13.48 -2.93
N ASP A 57 -6.10 -12.26 -2.48
CA ASP A 57 -5.94 -11.04 -3.28
C ASP A 57 -4.48 -10.56 -3.34
N ALA A 58 -3.58 -11.15 -2.54
CA ALA A 58 -2.15 -10.91 -2.60
C ALA A 58 -1.43 -11.83 -3.61
N LEU A 59 -2.05 -12.94 -4.03
CA LEU A 59 -1.42 -14.03 -4.78
C LEU A 59 -1.09 -13.63 -6.23
N TYR A 60 0.04 -12.97 -6.40
CA TYR A 60 0.77 -12.92 -7.67
C TYR A 60 2.23 -13.22 -7.39
N GLY A 61 2.71 -14.35 -7.92
CA GLY A 61 4.08 -14.83 -7.69
C GLY A 61 4.38 -15.30 -6.26
N ILE A 62 3.35 -15.49 -5.42
CA ILE A 62 3.49 -15.95 -4.03
C ILE A 62 3.21 -17.46 -3.99
N LYS A 63 4.03 -18.22 -3.24
CA LYS A 63 3.79 -19.63 -2.98
C LYS A 63 2.65 -19.81 -1.96
N ASP A 64 1.86 -20.87 -2.09
CA ASP A 64 0.69 -21.14 -1.23
C ASP A 64 1.01 -21.21 0.28
N ASP A 65 2.26 -21.49 0.66
CA ASP A 65 2.73 -21.60 2.04
C ASP A 65 3.27 -20.29 2.64
N ALA A 66 3.51 -19.26 1.83
CA ALA A 66 4.13 -18.01 2.29
C ALA A 66 3.23 -17.26 3.27
N LYS A 67 3.77 -16.79 4.40
CA LYS A 67 2.98 -16.06 5.40
C LYS A 67 2.88 -14.58 5.03
N LEU A 68 1.72 -13.96 5.25
CA LEU A 68 1.56 -12.51 5.00
C LEU A 68 2.53 -11.68 5.84
N SER A 69 2.86 -12.14 7.05
CA SER A 69 3.85 -11.51 7.94
C SER A 69 5.29 -11.58 7.42
N GLU A 70 5.57 -12.43 6.43
CA GLU A 70 6.88 -12.51 5.76
C GLU A 70 6.94 -11.62 4.52
N LEU A 71 5.79 -11.16 4.02
CA LEU A 71 5.67 -10.42 2.76
C LEU A 71 5.35 -8.94 2.96
N PHE A 72 4.77 -8.61 4.11
CA PHE A 72 4.37 -7.28 4.51
C PHE A 72 4.80 -7.04 5.96
N SER A 73 4.99 -5.78 6.32
CA SER A 73 5.27 -5.33 7.68
C SER A 73 4.50 -4.05 7.99
N PRO A 74 4.06 -3.83 9.24
CA PRO A 74 3.49 -2.54 9.65
C PRO A 74 4.40 -1.36 9.27
N GLY A 75 3.80 -0.33 8.68
CA GLY A 75 4.50 0.84 8.15
C GLY A 75 4.95 0.73 6.70
N ASP A 76 4.92 -0.46 6.09
CA ASP A 76 5.20 -0.61 4.66
C ASP A 76 4.20 0.21 3.84
N THR A 77 4.70 0.84 2.78
CA THR A 77 3.86 1.48 1.76
C THR A 77 3.62 0.49 0.63
N VAL A 78 2.34 0.24 0.34
CA VAL A 78 1.89 -0.76 -0.62
C VAL A 78 1.07 -0.08 -1.72
N HIS A 79 1.33 -0.44 -2.96
CA HIS A 79 0.47 -0.15 -4.09
C HIS A 79 -0.43 -1.34 -4.37
N GLY A 80 -1.71 -1.09 -4.59
CA GLY A 80 -2.66 -2.13 -4.97
C GLY A 80 -3.86 -1.55 -5.71
N ARG A 81 -4.63 -2.43 -6.34
CA ARG A 81 -5.85 -2.07 -7.06
C ARG A 81 -7.06 -2.17 -6.17
N VAL A 82 -7.95 -1.18 -6.22
CA VAL A 82 -9.26 -1.25 -5.54
C VAL A 82 -10.17 -2.25 -6.26
N LEU A 83 -10.55 -3.34 -5.59
CA LEU A 83 -11.50 -4.32 -6.12
C LEU A 83 -12.95 -3.97 -5.79
N SER A 84 -13.19 -3.49 -4.57
CA SER A 84 -14.53 -3.18 -4.07
C SER A 84 -14.45 -2.16 -2.95
N LEU A 85 -15.49 -1.32 -2.83
CA LEU A 85 -15.58 -0.34 -1.74
C LEU A 85 -16.06 -0.96 -0.42
N GLY A 86 -16.51 -2.22 -0.45
CA GLY A 86 -17.08 -2.91 0.70
C GLY A 86 -18.44 -2.32 1.13
N LYS A 87 -19.25 -3.12 1.84
CA LYS A 87 -20.56 -2.65 2.34
C LYS A 87 -20.49 -1.91 3.68
N LYS A 88 -19.39 -2.04 4.43
CA LYS A 88 -19.21 -1.50 5.79
C LYS A 88 -17.93 -0.66 5.97
N GLY A 89 -17.37 -0.11 4.89
CA GLY A 89 -16.27 0.86 4.96
C GLY A 89 -14.85 0.30 4.89
N ASN A 90 -14.69 -1.02 4.70
CA ASN A 90 -13.37 -1.60 4.39
C ASN A 90 -13.25 -1.81 2.88
N VAL A 91 -12.42 -0.98 2.24
CA VAL A 91 -12.11 -1.10 0.82
C VAL A 91 -11.26 -2.35 0.60
N VAL A 92 -11.64 -3.20 -0.34
CA VAL A 92 -10.87 -4.39 -0.70
C VAL A 92 -9.82 -4.02 -1.73
N ILE A 93 -8.55 -4.29 -1.41
CA ILE A 93 -7.39 -4.03 -2.25
C ILE A 93 -6.81 -5.35 -2.72
N SER A 94 -6.33 -5.39 -3.96
CA SER A 94 -5.56 -6.51 -4.50
C SER A 94 -4.15 -6.08 -4.87
N THR A 95 -3.20 -6.97 -4.63
CA THR A 95 -1.83 -6.88 -5.13
C THR A 95 -1.50 -8.06 -6.06
N ALA A 96 -2.52 -8.67 -6.65
CA ALA A 96 -2.40 -9.81 -7.56
C ALA A 96 -1.93 -9.39 -8.97
N ASP A 97 -0.97 -8.47 -9.06
CA ASP A 97 -0.34 -8.01 -10.31
C ASP A 97 1.15 -7.74 -10.04
N ALA A 98 1.99 -7.86 -11.06
CA ALA A 98 3.43 -7.59 -10.97
C ALA A 98 3.75 -6.17 -10.49
N SER A 99 2.95 -5.19 -10.93
CA SER A 99 3.11 -3.76 -10.62
C SER A 99 2.58 -3.37 -9.23
N HIS A 100 1.96 -4.31 -8.51
CA HIS A 100 1.37 -4.08 -7.20
C HIS A 100 2.07 -4.86 -6.10
N GLY A 101 2.28 -4.21 -4.96
CA GLY A 101 3.08 -4.71 -3.87
C GLY A 101 3.69 -3.60 -3.02
N VAL A 102 4.64 -3.95 -2.17
CA VAL A 102 5.42 -3.02 -1.36
C VAL A 102 6.30 -2.19 -2.29
N VAL A 103 6.17 -0.86 -2.22
CA VAL A 103 6.99 0.12 -2.96
C VAL A 103 8.05 0.77 -2.06
N LYS A 104 7.79 0.77 -0.76
CA LYS A 104 8.68 1.30 0.27
C LYS A 104 8.49 0.47 1.52
N ALA A 105 9.56 -0.18 1.98
CA ALA A 105 9.51 -0.99 3.19
C ALA A 105 9.90 -0.13 4.39
N LYS A 106 9.36 -0.46 5.56
CA LYS A 106 9.82 0.09 6.83
C LYS A 106 10.49 -1.02 7.62
N ASP A 107 11.73 -0.78 8.03
CA ASP A 107 12.42 -1.69 8.93
C ASP A 107 11.90 -1.44 10.35
N PHE A 108 11.45 -2.50 11.03
CA PHE A 108 10.92 -2.37 12.38
C PHE A 108 12.01 -2.27 13.44
N GLU A 109 13.22 -2.79 13.16
CA GLU A 109 14.36 -2.72 14.08
C GLU A 109 14.95 -1.31 14.14
N THR A 110 15.11 -0.67 12.98
CA THR A 110 15.73 0.66 12.86
C THR A 110 14.71 1.79 12.73
N LEU A 111 13.44 1.47 12.44
CA LEU A 111 12.36 2.41 12.10
C LEU A 111 12.64 3.26 10.84
N GLU A 112 13.66 2.88 10.07
CA GLU A 112 14.06 3.58 8.86
C GLU A 112 13.30 3.10 7.62
N ASP A 113 13.20 4.01 6.67
CA ASP A 113 12.59 3.75 5.37
C ASP A 113 13.59 3.09 4.42
N VAL A 114 13.26 1.90 3.94
CA VAL A 114 14.09 1.13 3.02
C VAL A 114 13.54 1.25 1.61
N ARG A 115 14.37 1.80 0.71
CA ARG A 115 14.06 1.89 -0.72
C ARG A 115 14.43 0.60 -1.44
N MET A 116 13.63 0.27 -2.43
CA MET A 116 13.88 -0.89 -3.28
C MET A 116 15.09 -0.65 -4.19
N THR A 117 15.96 -1.65 -4.30
CA THR A 117 17.11 -1.68 -5.23
C THR A 117 17.07 -3.00 -6.00
N LYS A 118 17.02 -2.95 -7.34
CA LYS A 118 16.92 -4.16 -8.20
C LYS A 118 15.77 -5.11 -7.79
N ASN A 119 14.58 -4.56 -7.55
CA ASN A 119 13.36 -5.28 -7.11
C ASN A 119 13.49 -6.00 -5.75
N LYS A 120 14.46 -5.60 -4.93
CA LYS A 120 14.69 -6.15 -3.59
C LYS A 120 14.78 -5.03 -2.57
N PHE A 121 14.32 -5.28 -1.35
CA PHE A 121 14.55 -4.38 -0.23
C PHE A 121 15.78 -4.87 0.51
N ILE A 122 16.87 -4.09 0.48
CA ILE A 122 18.12 -4.44 1.15
C ILE A 122 18.42 -3.35 2.18
N HIS A 123 18.57 -3.75 3.43
CA HIS A 123 18.95 -2.86 4.53
C HIS A 123 20.05 -3.52 5.36
N ASN A 124 21.13 -2.78 5.65
CA ASN A 124 22.28 -3.27 6.41
C ASN A 124 22.85 -4.61 5.90
N GLY A 125 22.85 -4.81 4.57
CA GLY A 125 23.35 -6.03 3.93
C GLY A 125 22.42 -7.25 4.02
N LYS A 126 21.23 -7.10 4.62
CA LYS A 126 20.20 -8.15 4.67
C LYS A 126 19.06 -7.83 3.71
N GLU A 127 18.58 -8.85 3.02
CA GLU A 127 17.38 -8.74 2.18
C GLU A 127 16.14 -8.88 3.07
N LEU A 128 15.28 -7.84 3.06
CA LEU A 128 13.97 -7.90 3.65
C LEU A 128 13.04 -8.61 2.67
N ASN A 129 12.58 -9.80 3.06
CA ASN A 129 11.57 -10.50 2.27
C ASN A 129 10.29 -9.66 2.27
N ARG A 130 9.89 -9.16 1.10
CA ARG A 130 8.68 -8.36 0.89
C ARG A 130 8.13 -8.68 -0.48
N LYS A 131 6.82 -8.57 -0.64
CA LYS A 131 6.18 -8.64 -1.96
C LYS A 131 6.44 -7.33 -2.71
N ALA A 132 7.63 -7.20 -3.30
CA ALA A 132 8.02 -6.01 -4.04
C ALA A 132 7.13 -5.78 -5.26
N ALA A 133 6.67 -4.54 -5.44
CA ALA A 133 6.09 -4.11 -6.70
C ALA A 133 7.20 -4.00 -7.76
N ILE A 134 6.95 -4.48 -8.98
CA ILE A 134 7.84 -4.27 -10.12
C ILE A 134 7.45 -2.93 -10.75
N LEU A 135 8.29 -1.92 -10.55
CA LEU A 135 8.12 -0.56 -11.05
C LEU A 135 8.93 -0.32 -12.33
#